data_AF-A0A5C9CH02-F1
#
_entry.id   AF-A0A5C9CH02-F1
#
_cell.length_a   1.000
_cell.length_b   1.000
_cell.length_c   1.000
_cell.angle_alpha   90.00
_cell.angle_beta   90.00
_cell.angle_gamma   90.00
#
_symmetry.space_group_name_H-M   'P 1'
#
loop_
_entity.id
_entity.type
_entity.pdbx_description
1 polymer ?
#
loop_
_entity_poly.entity_id
_entity_poly.type
_entity_poly.pdbx_seq_one_letter_code
_entity_poly.pdbx_strand_id
1 'polypeptide(L)'
;MGLLIGMDEAGYGPNLGPLVVTVTVWEVPGSPREFDLWAAMADVASQPGKGLAALEKSVLSVLRLLGHSPTMLSELASGLDTEYGIRNAECRTSSNTTPNARCLPPPAFLPPPWLVNRELALPTEVDPSLIGDIATKWLGCCQRAGVKLLAVRSVNLCERRTTRLSRCRG
;
A
#
# COMPACT_ATOMS: atom_id res chain seq x y z
N MET A 1 -19.99 1.71 10.78
CA MET A 1 -18.73 1.21 10.21
C MET A 1 -18.45 2.03 8.98
N GLY A 2 -17.23 2.55 8.89
CA GLY A 2 -16.83 3.50 7.86
C GLY A 2 -15.55 3.07 7.15
N LEU A 3 -15.33 3.57 5.94
CA LEU A 3 -14.09 3.35 5.19
C LEU A 3 -13.27 4.63 5.13
N LEU A 4 -11.98 4.53 5.43
CA LEU A 4 -10.98 5.54 5.17
C LEU A 4 -10.01 5.05 4.11
N ILE A 5 -9.72 5.90 3.14
CA ILE A 5 -8.80 5.62 2.04
C ILE A 5 -7.66 6.63 2.12
N GLY A 6 -6.45 6.14 2.34
CA GLY A 6 -5.23 6.95 2.29
C GLY A 6 -4.51 6.72 0.97
N MET A 7 -4.02 7.78 0.33
CA MET A 7 -3.16 7.69 -0.85
C MET A 7 -1.89 8.52 -0.63
N ASP A 8 -0.78 8.04 -1.16
CA ASP A 8 0.50 8.77 -1.16
C ASP A 8 1.39 8.31 -2.33
N GLU A 9 2.44 9.05 -2.58
CA GLU A 9 3.35 8.92 -3.72
C GLU A 9 4.82 9.03 -3.31
N ALA A 10 5.69 8.31 -4.03
CA ALA A 10 7.14 8.42 -3.86
C ALA A 10 7.85 8.36 -5.22
N GLY A 11 8.92 9.14 -5.36
CA GLY A 11 9.73 9.14 -6.59
C GLY A 11 9.44 10.29 -7.56
N TYR A 12 8.87 11.41 -7.10
CA TYR A 12 8.69 12.62 -7.93
C TYR A 12 9.99 13.37 -8.25
N GLY A 13 11.01 13.28 -7.40
CA GLY A 13 12.24 14.08 -7.50
C GLY A 13 13.34 13.49 -8.40
N PRO A 14 13.60 12.17 -8.40
CA PRO A 14 14.65 11.57 -9.23
C PRO A 14 14.32 11.58 -10.72
N ASN A 15 15.31 11.84 -11.57
CA ASN A 15 15.20 11.67 -13.03
C ASN A 15 15.14 10.18 -13.47
N LEU A 16 15.42 9.26 -12.56
CA LEU A 16 15.52 7.82 -12.82
C LEU A 16 14.75 7.06 -11.73
N GLY A 17 13.99 6.05 -12.15
CA GLY A 17 13.20 5.20 -11.25
C GLY A 17 11.69 5.36 -11.42
N PRO A 18 10.88 4.49 -10.80
CA PRO A 18 9.42 4.60 -10.83
C PRO A 18 8.93 5.76 -9.98
N LEU A 19 7.87 6.43 -10.45
CA LEU A 19 6.93 7.05 -9.54
C LEU A 19 6.03 5.94 -8.98
N VAL A 20 6.03 5.74 -7.67
CA VAL A 20 5.16 4.77 -7.00
C VAL A 20 3.99 5.53 -6.40
N VAL A 21 2.77 5.07 -6.64
CA VAL A 21 1.56 5.56 -5.96
C VAL A 21 0.98 4.40 -5.15
N THR A 22 0.72 4.64 -3.87
CA THR A 22 0.18 3.64 -2.94
C THR A 22 -1.16 4.09 -2.40
N VAL A 23 -2.12 3.18 -2.34
CA VAL A 23 -3.44 3.36 -1.71
C VAL A 23 -3.61 2.33 -0.61
N THR A 24 -4.14 2.76 0.54
CA THR A 24 -4.54 1.87 1.65
C THR A 24 -6.01 2.07 1.96
N VAL A 25 -6.69 0.98 2.30
CA VAL A 25 -8.12 0.98 2.67
C VAL A 25 -8.27 0.45 4.07
N TRP A 26 -8.99 1.21 4.90
CA TRP A 26 -9.16 0.95 6.31
C TRP A 26 -10.62 0.93 6.70
N GLU A 27 -11.01 -0.09 7.46
CA GLU A 27 -12.27 -0.11 8.19
C GLU A 27 -12.09 0.59 9.53
N VAL A 28 -13.00 1.51 9.87
CA VAL A 28 -13.00 2.27 11.12
C VAL A 28 -14.36 2.22 11.82
N PRO A 29 -14.40 2.36 13.15
CA PRO A 29 -15.65 2.42 13.89
C PRO A 29 -16.40 3.71 13.60
N GLY A 30 -17.73 3.65 13.65
CA GLY A 30 -18.58 4.84 13.47
C GLY A 30 -18.51 5.46 12.07
N SER A 31 -18.52 6.80 12.03
CA SER A 31 -18.47 7.64 10.83
C SER A 31 -17.01 8.03 10.51
N PRO A 32 -16.52 7.86 9.27
CA PRO A 32 -15.16 8.26 8.89
C PRO A 32 -14.85 9.75 9.09
N ARG A 33 -15.88 10.61 9.07
CA ARG A 33 -15.71 12.07 9.25
C ARG A 33 -15.45 12.45 10.71
N GLU A 34 -15.83 11.58 11.64
CA GLU A 34 -15.76 11.81 13.08
C GLU A 34 -14.65 10.98 13.73
N PHE A 35 -14.05 10.05 12.98
CA PHE A 35 -12.99 9.17 13.47
C PHE A 35 -11.61 9.72 13.10
N ASP A 36 -10.82 10.07 14.12
CA ASP A 36 -9.44 10.50 13.96
C ASP A 36 -8.49 9.29 13.93
N LEU A 37 -8.19 8.81 12.73
CA LEU A 37 -7.25 7.69 12.51
C LEU A 37 -5.82 8.04 12.94
N TRP A 38 -5.40 9.30 12.81
CA TRP A 38 -4.05 9.71 13.18
C TRP A 38 -3.86 9.66 14.69
N ALA A 39 -4.83 10.19 15.45
CA ALA A 39 -4.81 10.10 16.90
C ALA A 39 -4.91 8.63 17.37
N ALA A 40 -5.77 7.83 16.75
CA ALA A 40 -5.95 6.42 17.09
C ALA A 40 -4.69 5.56 16.84
N MET A 41 -3.86 5.97 15.87
CA MET A 41 -2.64 5.25 15.47
C MET A 41 -1.34 5.95 15.89
N ALA A 42 -1.40 6.98 16.74
CA ALA A 42 -0.26 7.83 17.08
C ALA A 42 0.93 7.06 17.69
N ASP A 43 0.67 5.95 18.39
CA ASP A 43 1.70 5.09 19.00
C ASP A 43 2.59 4.37 17.97
N VAL A 44 2.09 4.24 16.74
CA VAL A 44 2.68 3.40 15.69
C VAL A 44 2.87 4.14 14.36
N ALA A 45 2.21 5.28 14.17
CA ALA A 45 2.50 6.21 13.10
C ALA A 45 3.95 6.72 13.27
N SER A 46 4.77 6.58 12.23
CA SER A 46 6.14 7.07 12.26
C SER A 46 6.15 8.59 12.39
N GLN A 47 7.07 9.11 13.21
CA GLN A 47 7.33 10.54 13.27
C GLN A 47 8.28 10.95 12.13
N PRO A 48 8.05 12.10 11.47
CA PRO A 48 8.94 12.60 10.45
C PRO A 48 10.37 12.76 11.01
N GLY A 49 11.38 12.49 10.17
CA GLY A 49 12.79 12.69 10.49
C GLY A 49 13.55 11.48 11.04
N LYS A 50 12.96 10.28 11.08
CA LYS A 50 13.65 9.05 11.55
C LYS A 50 14.41 8.27 10.46
N GLY A 51 14.47 8.78 9.23
CA GLY A 51 15.25 8.20 8.13
C GLY A 51 14.61 6.98 7.45
N LEU A 52 15.30 6.45 6.43
CA LEU A 52 14.80 5.40 5.54
C LEU A 52 14.59 4.05 6.25
N ALA A 53 15.47 3.68 7.19
CA ALA A 53 15.35 2.44 7.96
C ALA A 53 14.07 2.38 8.80
N ALA A 54 13.60 3.52 9.34
CA ALA A 54 12.33 3.56 10.06
C ALA A 54 11.13 3.32 9.13
N LEU A 55 11.19 3.84 7.90
CA LEU A 55 10.16 3.62 6.88
C LEU A 55 10.14 2.16 6.41
N GLU A 56 11.31 1.59 6.10
CA GLU A 56 11.49 0.19 5.72
C GLU A 56 10.88 -0.74 6.78
N LYS A 57 11.21 -0.49 8.05
CA LYS A 57 10.68 -1.26 9.18
C LYS A 57 9.16 -1.25 9.21
N SER A 58 8.54 -0.08 9.07
CA SER A 58 7.08 0.06 9.06
C SER A 58 6.43 -0.69 7.89
N VAL A 59 6.99 -0.58 6.68
CA VAL A 59 6.47 -1.28 5.49
C VAL A 59 6.53 -2.79 5.67
N LEU A 60 7.68 -3.32 6.10
CA LEU A 60 7.85 -4.76 6.31
C LEU A 60 6.95 -5.30 7.44
N SER A 61 6.74 -4.53 8.51
CA SER A 61 5.81 -4.91 9.57
C SER A 61 4.36 -4.97 9.09
N VAL A 62 3.93 -4.02 8.26
CA VAL A 62 2.57 -4.03 7.68
C VAL A 62 2.38 -5.22 6.74
N LEU A 63 3.35 -5.49 5.87
CA LEU A 63 3.31 -6.66 4.98
C LEU A 63 3.26 -7.96 5.78
N ARG A 64 3.98 -8.04 6.90
CA ARG A 64 3.93 -9.20 7.80
C ARG A 64 2.56 -9.41 8.44
N LEU A 65 1.84 -8.34 8.75
CA LEU A 65 0.45 -8.43 9.21
C LEU A 65 -0.51 -8.94 8.14
N LEU A 66 -0.18 -8.69 6.87
CA LEU A 66 -0.90 -9.23 5.72
C LEU A 66 -0.44 -10.65 5.35
N GLY A 67 0.47 -11.25 6.12
CA GLY A 67 1.00 -12.59 5.87
C GLY A 67 2.14 -12.67 4.87
N HIS A 68 2.73 -11.52 4.48
CA HIS A 68 3.85 -11.44 3.56
C HIS A 68 5.16 -11.17 4.30
N SER A 69 6.26 -11.80 3.88
CA SER A 69 7.59 -11.52 4.44
C SER A 69 8.62 -11.58 3.30
N PRO A 70 8.63 -10.54 2.44
CA PRO A 70 9.45 -10.55 1.24
C PRO A 70 10.93 -10.48 1.61
N THR A 71 11.72 -11.32 0.95
CA THR A 71 13.18 -11.35 0.97
C THR A 71 13.77 -10.89 -0.35
N MET A 72 12.98 -10.91 -1.42
CA MET A 72 13.33 -10.41 -2.75
C MET A 72 12.49 -9.20 -3.14
N LEU A 73 13.04 -8.35 -4.01
CA LEU A 73 12.34 -7.17 -4.54
C LEU A 73 11.08 -7.55 -5.35
N SER A 74 11.10 -8.71 -6.01
CA SER A 74 9.96 -9.31 -6.72
C SER A 74 8.81 -9.70 -5.78
N GLU A 75 9.14 -10.29 -4.63
CA GLU A 75 8.18 -10.63 -3.58
C GLU A 75 7.57 -9.38 -2.94
N LEU A 76 8.38 -8.34 -2.71
CA LEU A 76 7.88 -7.05 -2.21
C LEU A 76 6.91 -6.41 -3.20
N ALA A 77 7.28 -6.35 -4.48
CA ALA A 77 6.43 -5.80 -5.53
C ALA A 77 5.08 -6.54 -5.63
N SER A 78 5.12 -7.87 -5.49
CA SER A 78 3.91 -8.71 -5.50
C SER A 78 3.05 -8.50 -4.25
N GLY A 79 3.66 -8.44 -3.06
CA GLY A 79 2.97 -8.20 -1.80
C GLY A 79 2.31 -6.83 -1.71
N LEU A 80 2.86 -5.83 -2.41
CA LEU A 80 2.27 -4.49 -2.51
C LEU A 80 1.17 -4.38 -3.58
N ASP A 81 0.94 -5.38 -4.42
CA ASP A 81 -0.20 -5.46 -5.35
C ASP A 81 -1.35 -6.34 -4.81
N THR A 82 -1.27 -6.72 -3.53
CA THR A 82 -2.21 -7.70 -2.96
C THR A 82 -3.62 -7.10 -2.81
N GLU A 83 -4.57 -7.59 -3.62
CA GLU A 83 -6.02 -7.44 -3.41
C GLU A 83 -6.52 -8.27 -2.20
N TYR A 84 -5.84 -8.21 -1.06
CA TYR A 84 -6.37 -8.83 0.15
C TYR A 84 -7.63 -8.02 0.54
N GLY A 85 -8.75 -8.72 0.79
CA GLY A 85 -9.95 -8.15 1.42
C GLY A 85 -11.09 -7.61 0.54
N ILE A 86 -10.88 -7.18 -0.72
CA ILE A 86 -11.98 -6.61 -1.53
C ILE A 86 -12.95 -7.67 -2.07
N ARG A 87 -12.58 -8.97 -2.04
CA ARG A 87 -13.47 -10.05 -2.51
C ARG A 87 -14.68 -10.32 -1.61
N ASN A 88 -14.73 -9.79 -0.39
CA ASN A 88 -15.84 -9.99 0.55
C ASN A 88 -16.78 -8.79 0.69
N ALA A 89 -16.45 -7.64 0.08
CA ALA A 89 -17.46 -6.66 -0.21
C ALA A 89 -18.16 -7.15 -1.47
N GLU A 90 -19.23 -7.94 -1.30
CA GLU A 90 -20.25 -8.01 -2.32
C GLU A 90 -20.53 -6.56 -2.72
N CYS A 91 -20.08 -6.17 -3.91
CA CYS A 91 -20.72 -5.11 -4.65
C CYS A 91 -22.17 -5.56 -4.77
N ARG A 92 -22.99 -5.20 -3.77
CA ARG A 92 -24.42 -4.99 -3.94
C ARG A 92 -24.47 -3.84 -4.92
N THR A 93 -24.27 -4.17 -6.18
CA THR A 93 -24.67 -3.33 -7.30
C THR A 93 -26.12 -3.03 -7.01
N SER A 94 -26.36 -1.81 -6.55
CA SER A 94 -27.68 -1.22 -6.62
C SER A 94 -28.14 -1.52 -8.04
N SER A 95 -29.18 -2.33 -8.13
CA SER A 95 -29.84 -2.71 -9.36
C SER A 95 -30.37 -1.44 -9.99
N ASN A 96 -29.54 -0.76 -10.77
CA ASN A 96 -29.81 0.28 -11.76
C ASN A 96 -28.50 1.04 -11.99
N THR A 97 -27.71 0.64 -12.99
CA THR A 97 -27.18 1.50 -14.08
C THR A 97 -26.13 0.72 -14.89
N THR A 98 -26.39 0.58 -16.20
CA THR A 98 -25.51 0.13 -17.31
C THR A 98 -24.90 -1.30 -17.28
N PRO A 99 -25.29 -2.21 -18.21
CA PRO A 99 -24.75 -3.58 -18.31
C PRO A 99 -23.30 -3.71 -18.81
N ASN A 100 -22.59 -2.60 -19.06
CA ASN A 100 -21.33 -2.60 -19.82
C ASN A 100 -20.08 -2.18 -19.03
N ALA A 101 -20.19 -1.88 -17.73
CA ALA A 101 -19.03 -1.73 -16.87
C ALA A 101 -18.46 -3.11 -16.49
N ARG A 102 -17.95 -3.87 -17.47
CA ARG A 102 -17.04 -4.97 -17.15
C ARG A 102 -15.87 -4.34 -16.42
N CYS A 103 -15.68 -4.71 -15.16
CA CYS A 103 -14.39 -4.55 -14.51
C CYS A 103 -13.39 -5.30 -15.40
N LEU A 104 -12.64 -4.55 -16.21
CA LEU A 104 -11.53 -5.12 -16.96
C LEU A 104 -10.63 -5.80 -15.92
N PRO A 105 -10.24 -7.06 -16.12
CA PRO A 105 -9.26 -7.67 -15.25
C PRO A 105 -8.06 -6.72 -15.19
N PRO A 106 -7.48 -6.48 -14.00
CA PRO A 106 -6.31 -5.64 -13.90
C PRO A 106 -5.28 -6.14 -14.93
N PRO A 107 -4.65 -5.24 -15.71
CA PRO A 107 -3.68 -5.64 -16.71
C PRO A 107 -2.62 -6.52 -16.04
N ALA A 108 -2.25 -7.62 -16.69
CA ALA A 108 -1.24 -8.54 -16.19
C ALA A 108 -0.01 -7.74 -15.72
N PHE A 109 0.38 -7.93 -14.47
CA PHE A 109 1.51 -7.26 -13.87
C PHE A 109 2.76 -7.67 -14.64
N LEU A 110 3.24 -6.80 -15.52
CA LEU A 110 4.57 -6.96 -16.10
C LEU A 110 5.56 -6.47 -15.04
N PRO A 111 6.57 -7.28 -14.67
CA PRO A 111 7.61 -6.82 -13.76
C PRO A 111 8.20 -5.53 -14.32
N PRO A 112 8.54 -4.56 -13.46
CA PRO A 112 9.12 -3.32 -13.92
C PRO A 112 10.34 -3.60 -14.81
N PRO A 113 10.60 -2.83 -15.88
CA PRO A 113 11.65 -3.14 -16.84
C PRO A 113 13.04 -3.37 -16.23
N TRP A 114 13.34 -2.72 -15.10
CA TRP A 114 14.60 -2.88 -14.36
C TRP A 114 14.67 -4.12 -13.46
N LEU A 115 13.56 -4.82 -13.26
CA LEU A 115 13.48 -6.09 -12.52
C LEU A 115 13.43 -7.31 -13.44
N VAL A 116 13.26 -7.10 -14.75
CA VAL A 116 13.23 -8.20 -15.74
C VAL A 116 14.55 -8.96 -15.69
N ASN A 117 14.48 -10.28 -15.46
CA ASN A 117 15.62 -11.18 -15.31
C ASN A 117 16.60 -10.79 -14.18
N ARG A 118 16.14 -10.06 -13.16
CA ARG A 118 16.94 -9.70 -11.99
C ARG A 118 16.19 -10.03 -10.70
N GLU A 119 16.64 -11.09 -10.03
CA GLU A 119 16.28 -11.34 -8.63
C GLU A 119 17.28 -10.59 -7.74
N LEU A 120 16.84 -9.45 -7.23
CA LEU A 120 17.61 -8.66 -6.28
C LEU A 120 17.08 -8.98 -4.88
N ALA A 121 17.99 -9.38 -3.99
CA ALA A 121 17.69 -9.42 -2.57
C ALA A 121 17.16 -8.06 -2.13
N LEU A 122 16.14 -8.06 -1.29
CA LEU A 122 15.62 -6.84 -0.73
C LEU A 122 16.72 -6.19 0.11
N PRO A 123 17.14 -4.95 -0.17
CA PRO A 123 18.08 -4.25 0.66
C PRO A 123 17.39 -3.93 1.98
N THR A 124 17.67 -4.74 2.99
CA THR A 124 17.10 -4.63 4.33
C THR A 124 18.17 -4.06 5.25
N GLU A 125 18.03 -2.81 5.69
CA GLU A 125 18.90 -2.24 6.74
C GLU A 125 18.41 -2.58 8.15
N VAL A 126 17.15 -3.03 8.27
CA VAL A 126 16.50 -3.29 9.55
C VAL A 126 16.70 -4.74 10.01
N ASP A 127 17.04 -4.93 11.28
CA ASP A 127 17.07 -6.25 11.90
C ASP A 127 15.69 -6.93 11.83
N PRO A 128 15.57 -8.12 11.20
CA PRO A 128 14.30 -8.84 11.05
C PRO A 128 13.57 -9.14 12.37
N SER A 129 14.29 -9.27 13.48
CA SER A 129 13.69 -9.51 14.80
C SER A 129 12.76 -8.34 15.21
N LEU A 130 13.15 -7.11 14.86
CA LEU A 130 12.41 -5.90 15.20
C LEU A 130 11.13 -5.72 14.36
N ILE A 131 11.01 -6.41 13.23
CA ILE A 131 9.83 -6.37 12.36
C ILE A 131 8.64 -7.02 13.07
N GLY A 132 8.88 -8.14 13.77
CA GLY A 132 7.86 -8.86 14.53
C GLY A 132 7.30 -8.04 15.68
N ASP A 133 8.17 -7.39 16.46
CA ASP A 133 7.76 -6.56 17.59
C ASP A 133 6.88 -5.38 17.16
N ILE A 134 7.27 -4.70 16.07
CA ILE A 134 6.45 -3.61 15.53
C ILE A 134 5.15 -4.12 14.95
N ALA A 135 5.15 -5.23 14.21
CA ALA A 135 3.91 -5.81 13.70
C ALA A 135 2.93 -6.12 14.84
N THR A 136 3.40 -6.72 15.93
CA THR A 136 2.60 -6.99 17.14
C THR A 136 2.08 -5.70 17.77
N LYS A 137 2.93 -4.67 17.91
CA LYS A 137 2.51 -3.36 18.45
C LYS A 137 1.42 -2.72 17.59
N TRP A 138 1.57 -2.80 16.27
CA TRP A 138 0.65 -2.25 15.27
C TRP A 138 -0.69 -2.98 15.29
N LEU A 139 -0.68 -4.31 15.33
CA LEU A 139 -1.88 -5.12 15.50
C LEU A 139 -2.62 -4.80 16.80
N GLY A 140 -1.88 -4.66 17.90
CA GLY A 140 -2.46 -4.26 19.19
C GLY A 140 -3.10 -2.87 19.13
N CYS A 141 -2.50 -1.92 18.41
CA CYS A 141 -3.08 -0.59 18.18
C CYS A 141 -4.37 -0.68 17.38
N CYS A 142 -4.36 -1.45 16.29
CA CYS A 142 -5.54 -1.70 15.47
C CYS A 142 -6.70 -2.30 16.28
N GLN A 143 -6.42 -3.32 17.09
CA GLN A 143 -7.40 -3.97 17.95
C GLN A 143 -7.99 -3.02 19.00
N ARG A 144 -7.15 -2.22 19.68
CA ARG A 144 -7.61 -1.24 20.67
C ARG A 144 -8.50 -0.15 20.04
N ALA A 145 -8.13 0.31 18.85
CA ALA A 145 -8.86 1.35 18.14
C ALA A 145 -10.07 0.83 17.35
N GLY A 146 -10.26 -0.49 17.26
CA GLY A 146 -11.30 -1.11 16.44
C GLY A 146 -11.13 -0.85 14.94
N VAL A 147 -9.90 -0.64 14.48
CA VAL A 147 -9.58 -0.39 13.07
C VAL A 147 -8.98 -1.62 12.41
N LYS A 148 -9.19 -1.76 11.11
CA LYS A 148 -8.67 -2.90 10.33
C LYS A 148 -8.14 -2.41 8.99
N LEU A 149 -6.88 -2.73 8.69
CA LEU A 149 -6.35 -2.59 7.34
C LEU A 149 -7.00 -3.66 6.47
N LEU A 150 -7.76 -3.23 5.47
CA LEU A 150 -8.45 -4.12 4.54
C LEU A 150 -7.57 -4.46 3.35
N ALA A 151 -6.95 -3.44 2.73
CA ALA A 151 -6.16 -3.59 1.52
C ALA A 151 -5.02 -2.57 1.45
N VAL A 152 -3.94 -2.95 0.77
CA VAL A 152 -2.87 -2.05 0.32
C VAL A 152 -2.60 -2.34 -1.15
N ARG A 153 -2.47 -1.29 -1.96
CA ARG A 153 -2.12 -1.43 -3.37
C ARG A 153 -1.11 -0.38 -3.77
N SER A 154 -0.04 -0.80 -4.44
CA SER A 154 0.98 0.10 -4.99
C SER A 154 1.12 -0.11 -6.48
N VAL A 155 1.22 1.00 -7.22
CA VAL A 155 1.39 0.98 -8.68
C VAL A 155 2.65 1.74 -9.03
N ASN A 156 3.53 1.07 -9.79
CA ASN A 156 4.69 1.70 -10.42
C ASN A 156 4.25 2.40 -11.71
N LEU A 157 4.28 3.72 -11.73
CA LEU A 157 4.08 4.54 -12.91
C LEU A 157 5.41 4.69 -13.66
N CYS A 158 5.61 3.88 -14.70
CA CYS A 158 6.74 3.99 -15.62
C CYS A 158 6.50 5.03 -16.73
N GLU A 159 7.59 5.61 -17.26
CA GLU A 159 7.63 6.71 -18.22
C GLU A 159 6.65 6.65 -19.40
N ARG A 160 6.31 5.48 -19.95
CA ARG A 160 5.35 5.38 -21.06
C ARG A 160 3.94 5.89 -20.71
N ARG A 161 3.58 5.99 -19.42
CA ARG A 161 2.30 6.56 -18.95
C ARG A 161 2.41 8.02 -18.50
N THR A 162 3.56 8.48 -18.04
CA THR A 162 3.76 9.85 -17.51
C THR A 162 4.09 10.88 -18.58
N THR A 163 4.62 10.49 -19.76
CA THR A 163 4.93 11.46 -20.84
C THR A 163 3.71 12.17 -21.43
N ARG A 164 2.48 11.68 -21.18
CA ARG A 164 1.26 12.37 -21.62
C ARG A 164 0.82 13.48 -20.67
N LEU A 165 1.11 13.38 -19.37
CA LEU A 165 0.70 14.38 -18.38
C LEU A 165 1.65 15.59 -18.35
N SER A 166 2.94 15.39 -18.64
CA SER A 166 3.92 16.48 -18.72
C SER A 166 3.94 17.23 -20.07
N ARG A 167 3.30 16.70 -21.12
CA ARG A 167 3.21 17.35 -22.45
C ARG A 167 1.95 18.20 -22.66
N CYS A 168 1.04 18.28 -21.70
CA CYS A 168 -0.13 19.17 -21.78
C CYS A 168 0.13 20.58 -21.21
N ARG A 169 1.38 20.93 -20.90
CA ARG A 169 1.83 22.29 -20.61
C ARG A 169 3.00 22.64 -21.50
N GLY A 170 2.70 22.92 -22.77
CA GLY A 170 3.61 23.44 -23.78
C GLY A 170 2.78 24.06 -24.89
#